data_AF-A0A7J9Q079-F1
#
_entry.id   AF-A0A7J9Q079-F1
#
_cell.length_a   1.000
_cell.length_b   1.000
_cell.length_c   1.000
_cell.angle_alpha   90.00
_cell.angle_beta   90.00
_cell.angle_gamma   90.00
#
_symmetry.space_group_name_H-M   'P 1'
#
loop_
_entity.id
_entity.type
_entity.pdbx_description
1 polymer ?
#
loop_
_entity_poly.entity_id
_entity_poly.type
_entity_poly.pdbx_seq_one_letter_code
_entity_poly.pdbx_strand_id
1 'polypeptide(L)'
;MCSTRLINAITYQVSCDNMSFLTEREREIMRMLKAGKRVKDIGKHFKVSDASVSKSISNAKNKIVNLEDDIEFLIDIGFMTILNNEIEFISESRDPKALAREK
;
A
#
# COMPACT_ATOMS: atom_id res chain seq x y z
N MET A 1 2.34 12.65 16.17
CA MET A 1 3.43 12.48 15.18
C MET A 1 3.75 10.99 15.10
N CYS A 2 2.90 10.23 14.43
CA CYS A 2 3.03 8.77 14.40
C CYS A 2 3.61 8.33 13.06
N SER A 3 4.69 7.57 13.15
CA SER A 3 4.91 6.38 12.33
C SER A 3 5.33 6.50 10.86
N THR A 4 6.37 7.29 10.57
CA THR A 4 7.17 7.04 9.35
C THR A 4 7.99 5.74 9.44
N ARG A 5 8.03 5.07 10.60
CA ARG A 5 8.82 3.84 10.85
C ARG A 5 8.04 2.54 10.65
N LEU A 6 6.73 2.46 10.92
CA LEU A 6 5.96 1.21 10.75
C LEU A 6 5.81 0.81 9.27
N ILE A 7 5.64 1.79 8.37
CA ILE A 7 5.39 1.54 6.95
C ILE A 7 6.60 0.88 6.27
N ASN A 8 7.83 1.30 6.62
CA ASN A 8 9.05 0.75 6.03
C ASN A 8 9.22 -0.75 6.29
N ALA A 9 8.69 -1.28 7.40
CA ALA A 9 8.79 -2.70 7.69
C ALA A 9 7.80 -3.54 6.87
N ILE A 10 6.57 -3.05 6.68
CA ILE A 10 5.52 -3.75 5.91
C ILE A 10 5.81 -3.68 4.40
N THR A 11 6.30 -2.55 3.90
CA THR A 11 6.62 -2.37 2.47
C THR A 11 7.79 -3.22 1.99
N TYR A 12 8.70 -3.63 2.88
CA TYR A 12 9.87 -4.44 2.49
C TYR A 12 9.54 -5.92 2.23
N GLN A 13 8.42 -6.43 2.74
CA GLN A 13 8.04 -7.85 2.58
C GLN A 13 6.99 -8.08 1.49
N VAL A 14 6.40 -7.03 0.91
CA VAL A 14 5.53 -7.17 -0.27
C VAL A 14 6.42 -7.36 -1.49
N SER A 15 6.67 -8.63 -1.84
CA SER A 15 7.22 -8.99 -3.13
C SER A 15 6.46 -8.20 -4.20
N CYS A 16 7.15 -7.34 -4.97
CA CYS A 16 6.55 -6.48 -6.00
C CYS A 16 5.75 -7.23 -7.08
N ASP A 17 5.73 -8.56 -7.02
CA ASP A 17 5.01 -9.42 -7.94
C ASP A 17 3.49 -9.44 -7.69
N ASN A 18 3.02 -9.11 -6.47
CA ASN A 18 1.60 -9.22 -6.10
C ASN A 18 0.95 -7.90 -5.63
N MET A 19 1.15 -6.81 -6.37
CA MET A 19 0.39 -5.56 -6.19
C MET A 19 -1.02 -5.68 -6.80
N SER A 20 -1.90 -6.44 -6.15
CA SER A 20 -3.28 -6.72 -6.63
C SER A 20 -4.19 -5.48 -6.62
N PHE A 21 -3.91 -4.51 -5.75
CA PHE A 21 -4.63 -3.23 -5.67
C PHE A 21 -4.30 -2.25 -6.83
N LEU A 22 -3.22 -2.52 -7.57
CA LEU A 22 -2.86 -1.78 -8.78
C LEU A 22 -3.50 -2.42 -10.00
N THR A 23 -3.90 -1.58 -10.96
CA THR A 23 -4.29 -2.06 -12.29
C THR A 23 -3.09 -2.70 -13.00
N GLU A 24 -3.35 -3.56 -13.99
CA GLU A 24 -2.31 -4.21 -14.81
C GLU A 24 -1.27 -3.18 -15.33
N ARG A 25 -1.78 -2.04 -15.82
CA ARG A 25 -0.96 -0.95 -16.34
C ARG A 25 -0.14 -0.26 -15.26
N GLU A 26 -0.73 0.06 -14.11
CA GLU A 26 0.00 0.68 -13.00
C GLU A 26 1.09 -0.25 -12.47
N ARG A 27 0.79 -1.56 -12.36
CA ARG A 27 1.75 -2.58 -11.93
C ARG A 27 2.94 -2.65 -12.88
N GLU A 28 2.68 -2.67 -14.19
CA GLU A 28 3.74 -2.72 -15.19
C GLU A 28 4.57 -1.43 -15.22
N ILE A 29 3.95 -0.25 -15.09
CA ILE A 29 4.66 1.02 -14.92
C ILE A 29 5.60 0.95 -13.70
N MET A 30 5.12 0.44 -12.55
CA MET A 30 5.92 0.29 -11.34
C MET A 30 7.08 -0.70 -11.52
N ARG A 31 6.86 -1.82 -12.22
CA ARG A 31 7.93 -2.77 -12.57
C ARG A 31 9.00 -2.14 -13.44
N MET A 32 8.61 -1.38 -14.47
CA MET A 32 9.55 -0.67 -15.33
C MET A 32 10.36 0.40 -14.56
N LEU A 33 9.72 1.12 -13.64
CA LEU A 33 10.40 2.07 -12.75
C LEU A 33 11.40 1.36 -11.84
N LYS A 34 11.03 0.21 -11.25
CA LYS A 34 11.93 -0.63 -10.44
C LYS A 34 13.13 -1.12 -11.25
N ALA A 35 12.94 -1.41 -12.53
CA ALA A 35 14.01 -1.76 -13.47
C ALA A 35 14.86 -0.55 -13.95
N GLY A 36 14.62 0.65 -13.40
CA GLY A 36 15.38 1.87 -13.71
C GLY A 36 14.98 2.56 -15.01
N LYS A 37 13.83 2.23 -15.62
CA LYS A 37 13.36 2.92 -16.82
C LYS A 37 12.89 4.33 -16.49
N ARG A 38 13.19 5.29 -17.37
CA ARG A 38 12.73 6.68 -17.23
C ARG A 38 11.28 6.79 -17.67
N VAL A 39 10.55 7.75 -17.10
CA VAL A 39 9.14 8.04 -17.44
C VAL A 39 8.93 8.21 -18.96
N LYS A 40 9.87 8.87 -19.64
CA LYS A 40 9.86 9.05 -21.10
C LYS A 40 9.88 7.72 -21.87
N ASP A 41 10.68 6.77 -21.43
CA ASP A 41 10.82 5.47 -22.09
C ASP A 41 9.60 4.59 -21.84
N ILE A 42 9.01 4.71 -20.65
CA ILE A 42 7.73 4.08 -20.30
C ILE A 42 6.60 4.66 -21.15
N GLY A 43 6.56 5.98 -21.33
CA GLY A 43 5.57 6.65 -22.19
C GLY A 43 5.64 6.15 -23.64
N LYS A 44 6.85 6.02 -24.18
CA LYS A 44 7.08 5.42 -25.50
C LYS A 44 6.59 3.97 -25.59
N HIS A 45 6.88 3.16 -24.57
CA HIS A 45 6.46 1.75 -24.52
C HIS A 45 4.93 1.60 -24.59
N PHE A 46 4.21 2.40 -23.81
CA PHE A 46 2.74 2.39 -23.77
C PHE A 46 2.07 3.29 -24.82
N LYS A 47 2.84 3.96 -25.68
CA LYS A 47 2.35 4.95 -26.66
C LYS A 47 1.47 6.03 -26.03
N VAL A 48 1.87 6.55 -24.86
CA VAL A 48 1.18 7.64 -24.17
C VAL A 48 2.14 8.78 -23.83
N SER A 49 1.58 9.93 -23.44
CA SER A 49 2.37 11.07 -22.98
C SER A 49 3.03 10.82 -21.62
N ASP A 50 4.15 11.49 -21.38
CA ASP A 50 4.84 11.50 -20.07
C ASP A 50 3.88 11.90 -18.94
N ALA A 51 2.98 12.86 -19.20
CA ALA A 51 1.97 13.30 -18.24
C ALA A 51 0.99 12.17 -17.84
N SER A 52 0.62 11.31 -18.80
CA SER A 52 -0.24 10.15 -18.52
C SER A 52 0.47 9.14 -17.62
N VAL A 53 1.75 8.88 -17.87
CA VAL A 53 2.57 7.99 -17.01
C VAL A 53 2.71 8.58 -15.61
N SER A 54 3.03 9.87 -15.49
CA SER A 54 3.11 10.56 -14.19
C SER A 54 1.78 10.49 -13.43
N LYS A 55 0.64 10.63 -14.11
CA LYS A 55 -0.69 10.47 -13.50
C LYS A 55 -0.90 9.06 -12.97
N SER A 56 -0.53 8.02 -13.72
CA SER A 56 -0.60 6.63 -13.24
C SER A 56 0.27 6.40 -12.00
N ILE A 57 1.46 7.01 -11.94
CA ILE A 57 2.34 6.94 -10.76
C ILE A 57 1.67 7.60 -9.55
N SER A 58 1.11 8.80 -9.73
CA SER A 58 0.38 9.50 -8.66
C SER A 58 -0.83 8.72 -8.17
N ASN A 59 -1.61 8.11 -9.08
CA ASN A 59 -2.75 7.28 -8.71
C ASN A 59 -2.32 6.07 -7.88
N ALA A 60 -1.26 5.37 -8.31
CA ALA A 60 -0.72 4.23 -7.57
C ALA A 60 -0.21 4.65 -6.18
N LYS A 61 0.45 5.81 -6.07
CA LYS A 61 0.86 6.37 -4.77
C LYS A 61 -0.34 6.64 -3.86
N ASN A 62 -1.40 7.27 -4.38
CA ASN A 62 -2.60 7.56 -3.58
C ASN A 62 -3.28 6.29 -3.09
N LYS A 63 -3.28 5.21 -3.89
CA LYS A 63 -3.80 3.91 -3.44
C LYS A 63 -3.00 3.34 -2.26
N ILE A 64 -1.68 3.52 -2.24
CA ILE A 64 -0.84 3.08 -1.12
C ILE A 64 -1.17 3.89 0.13
N VAL A 65 -1.30 5.22 0.02
CA VAL A 65 -1.68 6.08 1.15
C VAL A 65 -3.05 5.68 1.71
N ASN A 66 -4.03 5.44 0.84
CA ASN A 66 -5.35 4.99 1.30
C ASN A 66 -5.28 3.62 2.00
N LEU A 67 -4.43 2.71 1.55
CA LEU A 67 -4.22 1.42 2.23
C LEU A 67 -3.58 1.60 3.61
N GLU A 68 -2.69 2.59 3.79
CA GLU A 68 -2.13 2.93 5.09
C GLU A 68 -3.22 3.42 6.04
N ASP A 69 -4.09 4.31 5.56
CA ASP A 69 -5.25 4.80 6.33
C ASP A 69 -6.23 3.67 6.69
N ASP A 70 -6.49 2.75 5.75
CA ASP A 70 -7.35 1.57 5.98
C ASP A 70 -6.74 0.63 7.03
N ILE A 71 -5.43 0.39 6.96
CA ILE A 71 -4.71 -0.43 7.95
C ILE A 71 -4.75 0.23 9.34
N GLU A 72 -4.52 1.54 9.43
CA GLU A 72 -4.59 2.27 10.69
C GLU A 72 -5.99 2.16 11.30
N PHE A 73 -7.04 2.32 10.49
CA PHE A 73 -8.42 2.13 10.92
C PHE A 73 -8.66 0.71 11.47
N LEU A 74 -8.23 -0.33 10.75
CA LEU A 74 -8.41 -1.73 11.17
C LEU A 74 -7.69 -2.07 12.48
N ILE A 75 -6.55 -1.42 12.75
CA ILE A 75 -5.84 -1.53 14.03
C ILE A 75 -6.64 -0.83 15.14
N ASP A 76 -7.15 0.38 14.89
CA ASP A 76 -7.90 1.16 15.88
C ASP A 76 -9.19 0.45 16.33
N ILE A 77 -9.89 -0.21 15.41
CA ILE A 77 -11.08 -1.01 15.74
C ILE A 77 -10.74 -2.40 16.29
N GLY A 78 -9.46 -2.75 16.43
CA GLY A 78 -8.99 -4.00 17.04
C GLY A 78 -9.21 -5.25 16.18
N PHE A 79 -9.34 -5.09 14.87
CA PHE A 79 -9.47 -6.21 13.91
C PHE A 79 -8.12 -6.81 13.51
N MET A 80 -7.04 -6.02 13.58
CA MET A 80 -5.69 -6.51 13.34
C MET A 80 -4.68 -5.83 14.26
N THR A 81 -3.52 -6.45 14.40
CA THR A 81 -2.36 -5.87 15.07
C THR A 81 -1.10 -6.14 14.26
N ILE A 82 -0.05 -5.38 14.51
CA ILE A 82 1.26 -5.57 13.91
C ILE A 82 2.21 -6.02 15.02
N LEU A 83 2.63 -7.29 14.98
CA LEU A 83 3.55 -7.89 15.94
C LEU A 83 4.74 -8.45 15.17
N ASN A 84 5.97 -8.12 15.59
CA ASN A 84 7.20 -8.62 14.95
C ASN A 84 7.28 -8.39 13.42
N ASN A 85 6.73 -7.27 12.93
CA ASN A 85 6.59 -6.96 11.50
C ASN A 85 5.65 -7.90 10.71
N GLU A 86 4.84 -8.69 11.40
CA GLU A 86 3.80 -9.54 10.80
C GLU A 86 2.41 -8.99 11.13
N ILE A 87 1.48 -9.15 10.19
CA ILE A 87 0.08 -8.77 10.36
C ILE A 87 -0.64 -9.94 11.01
N GLU A 88 -1.15 -9.75 12.23
CA GLU A 88 -2.01 -10.71 12.91
C GLU A 88 -3.45 -10.22 12.88
N PHE A 89 -4.35 -11.02 12.31
CA PHE A 89 -5.80 -10.76 12.33
C PHE A 89 -6.38 -11.25 13.66
N ILE A 90 -7.02 -10.34 14.38
CA ILE A 90 -7.67 -10.63 15.65
C ILE A 90 -9.08 -11.13 15.32
N SER A 91 -9.38 -12.37 15.73
CA SER A 91 -10.63 -13.12 15.48
C SER A 91 -11.93 -12.30 15.50
N GLU A 92 -12.87 -12.68 14.62
CA GLU A 92 -14.21 -12.11 14.34
C GLU A 92 -15.14 -11.92 15.57
N SER A 93 -14.80 -12.48 16.74
CA SER A 93 -15.69 -12.49 17.91
C SER A 93 -15.49 -11.35 18.91
N ARG A 94 -14.53 -10.44 18.70
CA ARG A 94 -14.30 -9.32 19.63
C ARG A 94 -15.33 -8.20 19.41
N ASP A 95 -16.38 -8.23 20.21
CA ASP A 95 -17.37 -7.14 20.36
C ASP A 95 -16.65 -5.81 20.66
N PRO A 96 -16.83 -4.75 19.85
CA PRO A 96 -16.19 -3.44 20.04
C PRO A 96 -16.39 -2.84 21.45
N LYS A 97 -17.42 -3.27 22.19
CA LYS A 97 -17.66 -2.85 23.57
C LYS A 97 -16.58 -3.30 24.56
N ALA A 98 -15.79 -4.32 24.24
CA ALA A 98 -14.70 -4.79 25.09
C ALA A 98 -13.53 -3.77 25.15
N LEU A 99 -13.22 -3.12 24.02
CA LEU A 99 -12.11 -2.16 23.92
C LEU A 99 -12.36 -0.85 24.70
N ALA A 100 -13.62 -0.46 24.88
CA ALA A 100 -13.97 0.75 25.63
C ALA A 100 -13.75 0.63 27.15
N ARG A 101 -13.51 -0.59 27.67
CA ARG A 101 -13.43 -0.87 29.13
C ARG A 101 -12.01 -1.05 29.66
N GLU A 102 -10.99 -1.04 28.81
CA GLU A 102 -9.59 -1.21 29.23
C GLU A 102 -8.78 0.11 29.29
N LYS A 103 -9.45 1.28 29.23
CA LYS A 103 -8.82 2.59 29.49
C LYS A 103 -8.89 2.99 30.96
#